data_AF-X0L2H4-F1
#
_entry.id   AF-X0L2H4-F1
#
_cell.length_a   1.000
_cell.length_b   1.000
_cell.length_c   1.000
_cell.angle_alpha   90.00
_cell.angle_beta   90.00
_cell.angle_gamma   90.00
#
_symmetry.space_group_name_H-M   'P 1'
#
loop_
_entity.id
_entity.type
_entity.pdbx_description
1 polymer ?
#
loop_
_entity_poly.entity_id
_entity_poly.type
_entity_poly.pdbx_seq_one_letter_code
_entity_poly.pdbx_strand_id
1 'polypeptide(L)'
;MLLYSIIVNIAILSFAPMALLVTRDAIYADDLKRYNEVMKTIVGSQILNLYPENLVIRLDIHEYPSEQIIRSEVFKPSRDADAYFRQEDELAKEFLQQSSGEGTV
;
A
#
# COMPACT_ATOMS: atom_id res chain seq x y z
N MET A 1 42.52 -26.16 20.35
CA MET A 1 41.41 -25.19 20.24
C MET A 1 41.15 -24.95 18.77
N LEU A 2 40.04 -25.46 18.23
CA LEU A 2 39.64 -25.24 16.84
C LEU A 2 38.62 -24.11 16.83
N LEU A 3 39.00 -22.94 16.29
CA LEU A 3 38.08 -21.83 16.08
C LEU A 3 37.10 -22.19 14.95
N TYR A 4 35.81 -22.24 15.26
CA TYR A 4 34.75 -22.32 14.27
C TYR A 4 34.46 -20.91 13.76
N SER A 5 34.85 -20.62 12.52
CA SER A 5 34.43 -19.42 11.81
C SER A 5 32.99 -19.62 11.32
N ILE A 6 32.04 -18.94 11.96
CA ILE A 6 30.66 -18.84 11.46
C ILE A 6 30.68 -17.86 10.29
N ILE A 7 30.61 -18.39 9.07
CA ILE A 7 30.37 -17.59 7.86
C ILE A 7 28.88 -17.25 7.86
N VAL A 8 28.53 -16.04 8.26
CA VAL A 8 27.17 -15.50 8.12
C VAL A 8 26.93 -15.22 6.65
N ASN A 9 26.19 -16.09 5.99
CA ASN A 9 25.79 -15.94 4.59
C ASN A 9 24.60 -14.97 4.56
N ILE A 10 24.87 -13.68 4.40
CA ILE A 10 23.82 -12.68 4.20
C ILE A 10 23.31 -12.88 2.77
N ALA A 11 22.22 -13.63 2.64
CA ALA A 11 21.46 -13.68 1.41
C ALA A 11 20.93 -12.27 1.12
N ILE A 12 21.59 -11.57 0.20
CA ILE A 12 21.12 -10.28 -0.31
C ILE A 12 19.84 -10.58 -1.09
N LEU A 13 18.70 -10.22 -0.50
CA LEU A 13 17.40 -10.29 -1.14
C LEU A 13 17.40 -9.31 -2.32
N SER A 14 17.72 -9.83 -3.49
CA SER A 14 17.66 -9.12 -4.77
C SER A 14 16.20 -8.93 -5.14
N PHE A 15 15.55 -7.90 -4.62
CA PHE A 15 14.33 -7.40 -5.22
C PHE A 15 14.69 -6.87 -6.61
N ALA A 16 14.19 -7.52 -7.67
CA ALA A 16 14.16 -6.86 -8.97
C ALA A 16 13.44 -5.52 -8.76
N PRO A 17 14.03 -4.37 -9.15
CA PRO A 17 13.40 -3.08 -8.92
C PRO A 17 12.20 -2.96 -9.87
N MET A 18 11.05 -3.51 -9.48
CA MET A 18 9.78 -3.01 -9.97
C MET A 18 9.67 -1.59 -9.43
N ALA A 19 9.54 -0.60 -10.32
CA ALA A 19 9.26 0.75 -9.88
C ALA A 19 7.97 0.70 -9.06
N LEU A 20 8.07 0.96 -7.75
CA LEU A 20 6.94 0.87 -6.84
C LEU A 20 5.92 1.96 -7.22
N LEU A 21 4.79 1.53 -7.76
CA LEU A 21 3.67 2.42 -8.04
C LEU A 21 3.14 2.97 -6.72
N VAL A 22 2.85 4.27 -6.69
CA VAL A 22 2.24 4.94 -5.54
C VAL A 22 0.78 5.24 -5.82
N THR A 23 -0.01 5.54 -4.79
CA THR A 23 -1.45 5.87 -4.91
C THR A 23 -1.76 6.91 -6.00
N ARG A 24 -0.88 7.91 -6.18
CA ARG A 24 -1.04 8.94 -7.20
C ARG A 24 -0.97 8.38 -8.62
N ASP A 25 -0.21 7.31 -8.83
CA ASP A 25 -0.09 6.67 -10.14
C ASP A 25 -1.39 5.96 -10.53
N ALA A 26 -2.22 5.55 -9.56
CA ALA A 26 -3.53 4.97 -9.83
C ALA A 26 -4.59 6.02 -10.21
N ILE A 27 -4.39 7.30 -9.90
CA ILE A 27 -5.39 8.36 -10.07
C ILE A 27 -5.14 9.15 -11.36
N TYR A 28 -6.21 9.42 -12.11
CA TYR A 28 -6.13 10.21 -13.36
C TYR A 28 -5.60 11.63 -13.11
N ALA A 29 -4.81 12.14 -14.04
CA ALA A 29 -4.07 13.40 -13.87
C ALA A 29 -4.95 14.60 -13.47
N ASP A 30 -6.14 14.73 -14.07
CA ASP A 30 -7.08 15.83 -13.78
C ASP A 30 -7.59 15.82 -12.34
N ASP A 31 -7.62 14.64 -11.71
CA ASP A 31 -8.10 14.45 -10.35
C ASP A 31 -7.00 14.61 -9.29
N LEU A 32 -5.71 14.64 -9.69
CA LEU A 32 -4.58 14.75 -8.77
C LEU A 32 -4.60 16.03 -7.93
N LYS A 33 -5.07 17.14 -8.50
CA LYS A 33 -5.22 18.38 -7.72
C LYS A 33 -6.20 18.19 -6.57
N ARG A 34 -7.36 17.60 -6.84
CA ARG A 34 -8.38 17.33 -5.80
C ARG A 34 -7.88 16.30 -4.80
N TYR A 35 -7.25 15.22 -5.25
CA TYR A 35 -6.60 14.24 -4.37
C TYR A 35 -5.62 14.91 -3.40
N ASN A 36 -4.73 15.79 -3.89
CA ASN A 36 -3.77 16.49 -3.04
C ASN A 36 -4.46 17.40 -2.01
N GLU A 37 -5.56 18.07 -2.37
CA GLU A 37 -6.32 18.87 -1.40
C GLU A 37 -6.99 17.99 -0.33
N VAL A 38 -7.51 16.82 -0.68
CA VAL A 38 -8.03 15.85 0.29
C VAL A 38 -6.93 15.42 1.25
N MET A 39 -5.76 15.06 0.72
CA MET A 39 -4.61 14.62 1.52
C MET A 39 -4.12 15.68 2.53
N LYS A 40 -4.24 16.97 2.21
CA LYS A 40 -3.93 18.06 3.16
C LYS A 40 -4.89 18.15 4.34
N THR A 41 -6.09 17.60 4.22
CA THR A 41 -7.11 17.61 5.27
C THR A 41 -7.04 16.43 6.22
N ILE A 42 -6.17 15.45 5.93
CA ILE A 42 -6.05 14.23 6.75
C ILE A 42 -5.34 14.56 8.06
N VAL A 43 -5.91 14.09 9.16
CA VAL A 43 -5.32 14.19 10.51
C VAL A 43 -4.82 12.83 10.98
N GLY A 44 -3.92 12.81 11.97
CA GLY A 44 -3.18 11.59 12.36
C GLY A 44 -4.01 10.43 12.93
N SER A 45 -5.27 10.66 13.32
CA SER A 45 -6.20 9.61 13.77
C SER A 45 -6.96 8.93 12.62
N GLN A 46 -6.80 9.37 11.38
CA GLN A 46 -7.61 8.87 10.28
C GLN A 46 -6.97 7.69 9.56
N ILE A 47 -7.79 6.71 9.21
CA ILE A 47 -7.40 5.54 8.43
C ILE A 47 -7.92 5.72 7.00
N LEU A 48 -7.01 5.63 6.03
CA LEU A 48 -7.31 5.77 4.61
C LEU A 48 -7.47 4.39 3.97
N ASN A 49 -8.58 4.17 3.28
CA ASN A 49 -8.81 2.97 2.51
C ASN A 49 -9.05 3.33 1.04
N LEU A 50 -8.15 2.91 0.16
CA LEU A 50 -8.24 3.15 -1.28
C LEU A 50 -8.52 1.84 -2.00
N TYR A 51 -9.57 1.78 -2.81
CA TYR A 51 -9.93 0.56 -3.51
C TYR A 51 -10.63 0.84 -4.86
N PRO A 52 -10.51 -0.06 -5.84
CA PRO A 52 -11.27 0.04 -7.07
C PRO A 52 -12.72 -0.35 -6.81
N GLU A 53 -13.66 0.45 -7.30
CA GLU A 53 -15.09 0.14 -7.27
C GLU A 53 -15.67 0.41 -8.66
N ASN A 54 -16.04 -0.66 -9.37
CA ASN A 54 -16.50 -0.58 -10.76
C ASN A 54 -15.49 0.15 -11.68
N LEU A 55 -15.86 1.34 -12.18
CA LEU A 55 -15.06 2.17 -13.10
C LEU A 55 -14.40 3.36 -12.41
N VAL A 56 -14.36 3.36 -11.07
CA VAL A 56 -13.78 4.45 -10.27
C VAL A 56 -12.84 3.91 -9.20
N ILE A 57 -12.00 4.80 -8.68
CA ILE A 57 -11.22 4.56 -7.47
C ILE A 57 -11.89 5.30 -6.33
N ARG A 58 -12.19 4.60 -5.24
CA ARG A 58 -12.74 5.19 -4.03
C ARG A 58 -11.68 5.33 -2.96
N LEU A 59 -11.70 6.47 -2.28
CA LEU A 59 -10.93 6.73 -1.07
C LEU A 59 -11.91 6.98 0.08
N ASP A 60 -11.99 6.03 1.01
CA ASP A 60 -12.73 6.19 2.24
C ASP A 60 -11.80 6.58 3.38
N ILE A 61 -12.23 7.56 4.17
CA ILE A 61 -11.50 8.09 5.32
C ILE A 61 -12.32 7.71 6.55
N HIS A 62 -11.71 6.93 7.42
CA HIS A 62 -12.31 6.45 8.66
C HIS A 62 -11.70 7.17 9.86
N GLU A 63 -12.49 7.39 10.90
CA GLU A 63 -12.01 7.98 12.16
C GLU A 63 -11.64 6.89 13.17
N TYR A 64 -10.35 6.66 13.44
CA TYR A 64 -9.92 5.71 14.48
C TYR A 64 -10.35 6.20 15.88
N PRO A 65 -10.80 5.30 16.78
CA PRO A 65 -10.88 3.84 16.65
C PRO A 65 -12.18 3.31 16.05
N SER A 66 -13.05 4.18 15.56
CA SER A 66 -14.30 3.76 14.92
C SER A 66 -14.07 3.29 13.48
N GLU A 67 -14.92 2.39 13.01
CA GLU A 67 -14.99 2.03 11.58
C GLU A 67 -15.92 2.99 10.81
N GLN A 68 -16.26 4.15 11.38
CA GLN A 68 -17.15 5.10 10.72
C GLN A 68 -16.39 5.82 9.59
N ILE A 69 -16.93 5.70 8.38
CA ILE A 69 -16.52 6.54 7.26
C ILE A 69 -17.00 7.97 7.54
N ILE A 70 -16.06 8.89 7.72
CA ILE A 70 -16.34 10.31 7.91
C ILE A 70 -16.32 11.09 6.60
N ARG A 71 -15.66 10.56 5.57
CA ARG A 71 -15.59 11.13 4.22
C ARG A 71 -15.25 10.06 3.19
N SER A 72 -15.89 10.16 2.03
CA SER A 72 -15.55 9.36 0.85
C SER A 72 -15.28 10.29 -0.33
N GLU A 73 -14.26 9.95 -1.10
CA GLU A 73 -13.91 10.62 -2.35
C GLU A 73 -13.86 9.59 -3.49
N VAL A 74 -14.24 10.03 -4.69
CA VAL A 74 -14.22 9.19 -5.89
C VAL A 74 -13.30 9.83 -6.90
N PHE A 75 -12.42 9.05 -7.52
CA PHE A 75 -11.46 9.50 -8.53
C PHE A 75 -11.57 8.66 -9.79
N LYS A 76 -11.24 9.25 -10.93
CA LYS A 76 -11.06 8.51 -12.18
C LYS A 76 -9.78 7.68 -12.09
N PRO A 77 -9.82 6.41 -12.53
CA PRO A 77 -8.60 5.60 -12.61
C PRO A 77 -7.68 6.13 -13.71
N SER A 78 -6.38 6.05 -13.49
CA SER A 78 -5.37 6.22 -14.51
C SER A 78 -5.24 4.94 -15.37
N ARG A 79 -4.32 4.96 -16.33
CA ARG A 79 -3.94 3.75 -17.08
C ARG A 79 -3.20 2.71 -16.23
N ASP A 80 -2.63 3.13 -15.09
CA ASP A 80 -1.78 2.33 -14.22
C ASP A 80 -2.53 1.83 -12.97
N ALA A 81 -3.82 2.18 -12.82
CA ALA A 81 -4.64 1.81 -11.67
C ALA A 81 -4.66 0.28 -11.42
N ASP A 82 -4.89 -0.50 -12.47
CA ASP A 82 -4.93 -1.98 -12.36
C ASP A 82 -3.57 -2.55 -11.93
N ALA A 83 -2.47 -1.96 -12.40
CA ALA A 83 -1.12 -2.38 -12.04
C ALA A 83 -0.81 -2.01 -10.58
N TYR A 84 -1.23 -0.83 -10.14
CA TYR A 84 -1.10 -0.39 -8.75
C TYR A 84 -1.83 -1.34 -7.79
N PHE A 85 -3.11 -1.64 -8.03
CA PHE A 85 -3.86 -2.53 -7.13
C PHE A 85 -3.34 -3.96 -7.13
N ARG A 86 -2.83 -4.45 -8.27
CA ARG A 86 -2.14 -5.75 -8.31
C ARG A 86 -0.88 -5.76 -7.44
N GLN A 87 -0.09 -4.68 -7.49
CA GLN A 87 1.10 -4.52 -6.66
C GLN A 87 0.73 -4.50 -5.17
N GLU A 88 -0.31 -3.76 -4.78
CA GLU A 88 -0.77 -3.73 -3.38
C GLU A 88 -1.25 -5.12 -2.90
N ASP A 89 -1.97 -5.86 -3.75
CA ASP A 89 -2.38 -7.25 -3.46
C ASP A 89 -1.18 -8.20 -3.28
N GLU A 90 -0.13 -8.03 -4.09
CA GLU A 90 1.11 -8.81 -3.99
C GLU A 90 1.86 -8.47 -2.70
N LEU A 91 2.02 -7.18 -2.37
CA LEU A 91 2.64 -6.72 -1.13
C LEU A 91 1.87 -7.21 0.11
N ALA A 92 0.54 -7.16 0.08
CA ALA A 92 -0.29 -7.67 1.17
C ALA A 92 -0.10 -9.18 1.37
N LYS A 93 -0.02 -9.96 0.30
CA LYS A 93 0.27 -11.40 0.38
C LYS A 93 1.65 -11.68 0.95
N GLU A 94 2.67 -10.96 0.51
CA GLU A 94 4.04 -11.10 1.03
C GLU A 94 4.11 -10.78 2.53
N PHE A 95 3.47 -9.69 2.96
CA PHE A 95 3.39 -9.30 4.37
C PHE A 95 2.72 -10.37 5.23
N LEU A 96 1.59 -10.92 4.77
CA LEU A 96 0.87 -12.00 5.46
C LEU A 96 1.69 -13.30 5.51
N GLN A 97 2.40 -13.65 4.43
CA GLN A 97 3.28 -14.82 4.42
C GLN A 97 4.46 -14.66 5.38
N GLN A 98 5.08 -13.48 5.45
CA GLN A 98 6.14 -13.18 6.41
C GLN A 98 5.64 -13.27 7.86
N SER A 99 4.45 -12.72 8.15
CA SER A 99 3.83 -12.81 9.48
C SER A 99 3.51 -14.26 9.90
N SER A 100 3.27 -15.16 8.94
CA SER A 100 3.02 -16.58 9.23
C SER A 100 4.29 -17.40 9.50
N GLY A 101 5.47 -16.89 9.12
CA GLY A 101 6.77 -17.57 9.23
C GLY A 101 7.50 -17.36 10.57
N GLU A 102 7.11 -16.38 11.38
CA GLU A 102 7.70 -16.11 12.72
C GLU A 102 6.99 -16.86 13.86
N GLY A 103 6.18 -17.86 13.53
CA GLY A 103 5.56 -18.78 14.49
C GLY A 103 6.27 -20.12 14.57
N THR A 104 7.56 -20.15 14.94
CA THR A 104 8.19 -21.40 15.41
C THR A 104 8.58 -21.22 16.87
N VAL A 105 7.77 -21.83 17.74
CA VAL A 105 7.99 -22.04 19.17
C VAL A 105 9.18 -22.96 19.40
#